data_AF-A0A286ENM3-F1
#
_entry.id   AF-A0A286ENM3-F1
#
_cell.length_a   1.000
_cell.length_b   1.000
_cell.length_c   1.000
_cell.angle_alpha   90.00
_cell.angle_beta   90.00
_cell.angle_gamma   90.00
#
_symmetry.space_group_name_H-M   'P 1'
#
loop_
_entity.id
_entity.type
_entity.pdbx_description
1 polymer ?
#
loop_
_entity_poly.entity_id
_entity_poly.type
_entity_poly.pdbx_seq_one_letter_code
_entity_poly.pdbx_strand_id
1 'polypeptide(L)'
;MGLTRKISSMMTAGMVDFRSDKERTAAYTRTAKNEAKKSRKELEAQTRLMQERAADASVVRPTYAAPPAAPTQPAPGNASWQIRDRLNNIDRLHAQGIITAEEHTAQRAAIIAEL
;
A
#
# COMPACT_ATOMS: atom_id res chain seq x y z
N MET A 1 55.42 1.01 -29.95
CA MET A 1 54.21 1.83 -29.77
C MET A 1 54.31 2.58 -28.45
N GLY A 2 54.59 3.88 -28.52
CA GLY A 2 55.03 4.70 -27.37
C GLY A 2 53.97 4.85 -26.28
N LEU A 3 54.44 4.93 -25.03
CA LEU A 3 53.65 5.14 -23.80
C LEU A 3 52.60 6.26 -23.93
N THR A 4 52.91 7.30 -24.71
CA THR A 4 52.02 8.44 -24.97
C THR A 4 50.69 8.03 -25.60
N ARG A 5 50.69 7.04 -26.50
CA ARG A 5 49.45 6.52 -27.12
C ARG A 5 48.57 5.77 -26.11
N LYS A 6 49.17 5.11 -25.11
CA LYS A 6 48.43 4.41 -24.04
C LYS A 6 47.76 5.38 -23.08
N ILE A 7 48.46 6.45 -22.70
CA ILE A 7 47.93 7.47 -21.78
C ILE A 7 46.77 8.25 -22.44
N SER A 8 46.91 8.62 -23.71
CA SER A 8 45.80 9.26 -24.45
C SER A 8 44.57 8.36 -24.53
N SER A 9 44.74 7.05 -24.77
CA SER A 9 43.61 6.11 -24.85
C SER A 9 42.85 5.97 -23.52
N MET A 10 43.54 5.98 -22.37
CA MET A 10 42.90 5.91 -21.06
C MET A 10 42.13 7.20 -20.72
N MET A 11 42.66 8.37 -21.10
CA MET A 11 42.00 9.65 -20.90
C MET A 11 40.71 9.77 -21.73
N THR A 12 40.70 9.25 -22.96
CA THR A 12 39.49 9.27 -23.80
C THR A 12 38.42 8.32 -23.29
N ALA A 13 38.79 7.14 -22.77
CA ALA A 13 37.84 6.19 -22.19
C ALA A 13 37.10 6.78 -20.97
N GLY A 14 37.81 7.38 -20.02
CA GLY A 14 37.19 7.98 -18.84
C GLY A 14 36.27 9.17 -19.15
N MET A 15 36.61 9.98 -20.16
CA MET A 15 35.80 11.14 -20.54
C MET A 15 34.49 10.76 -21.26
N VAL A 16 34.46 9.61 -21.96
CA VAL A 16 33.24 9.07 -22.58
C VAL A 16 32.30 8.51 -21.51
N ASP A 17 32.83 7.84 -20.48
CA ASP A 17 32.03 7.35 -19.35
C ASP A 17 31.37 8.52 -18.58
N PHE A 18 32.10 9.60 -18.27
CA PHE A 18 31.51 10.76 -17.59
C PHE A 18 30.43 11.50 -18.40
N ARG A 19 30.53 11.52 -19.73
CA ARG A 19 29.47 12.08 -20.58
C ARG A 19 28.26 11.14 -20.65
N SER A 20 28.50 9.84 -20.80
CA SER A 20 27.46 8.83 -20.86
C SER A 20 26.64 8.77 -19.55
N ASP A 21 27.30 8.80 -18.39
CA ASP A 21 26.61 8.77 -17.10
C ASP A 21 25.79 10.04 -16.83
N LYS A 22 26.27 11.20 -17.29
CA LYS A 22 25.49 12.44 -17.21
C LYS A 22 24.24 12.38 -18.09
N GLU A 23 24.35 11.83 -19.29
CA GLU A 23 23.22 11.65 -20.19
C GLU A 23 22.21 10.63 -19.65
N ARG A 24 22.68 9.51 -19.09
CA ARG A 24 21.82 8.52 -18.44
C ARG A 24 21.11 9.11 -17.23
N THR A 25 21.84 9.81 -16.35
CA THR A 25 21.25 10.47 -15.17
C THR A 25 20.22 11.54 -15.57
N ALA A 26 20.51 12.31 -16.61
CA ALA A 26 19.56 13.30 -17.15
C ALA A 26 18.31 12.62 -17.74
N ALA A 27 18.44 11.46 -18.39
CA ALA A 27 17.30 10.69 -18.88
C ALA A 27 16.46 10.13 -17.73
N TYR A 28 17.08 9.49 -16.73
CA TYR A 28 16.38 8.94 -15.56
C TYR A 28 15.65 10.02 -14.76
N THR A 29 16.26 11.20 -14.57
CA THR A 29 15.61 12.31 -13.87
C THR A 29 14.41 12.86 -14.66
N ARG A 30 14.49 12.90 -15.99
CA ARG A 30 13.36 13.29 -16.85
C ARG A 30 12.22 12.26 -16.82
N THR A 31 12.52 10.97 -16.85
CA THR A 31 11.49 9.92 -16.76
C THR A 31 10.84 9.91 -15.38
N ALA A 32 11.63 9.95 -14.30
CA ALA A 32 11.12 10.02 -12.93
C ALA A 32 10.22 11.24 -12.70
N LYS A 33 10.60 12.41 -13.24
CA LYS A 33 9.77 13.62 -13.16
C LYS A 33 8.45 13.48 -13.90
N ASN A 34 8.44 12.81 -15.05
CA ASN A 34 7.22 12.58 -15.84
C ASN A 34 6.31 11.55 -15.17
N GLU A 35 6.88 10.49 -14.59
CA GLU A 35 6.14 9.48 -13.82
C GLU A 35 5.52 10.09 -12.56
N ALA A 36 6.28 10.89 -11.81
CA ALA A 36 5.77 11.62 -10.64
C ALA A 36 4.63 12.58 -10.99
N LYS A 37 4.68 13.21 -12.17
CA LYS A 37 3.57 14.06 -12.66
C LYS A 37 2.32 13.24 -13.01
N LYS A 38 2.49 12.07 -13.63
CA LYS A 38 1.37 11.17 -13.96
C LYS A 38 0.69 10.66 -12.69
N SER A 39 1.48 10.14 -11.74
CA SER A 39 0.95 9.64 -10.47
C SER A 39 0.25 10.74 -9.66
N ARG A 40 0.79 11.96 -9.65
CA ARG A 40 0.12 13.11 -9.01
C ARG A 40 -1.23 13.44 -9.66
N LYS A 41 -1.32 13.40 -11.00
CA LYS A 41 -2.57 13.68 -11.72
C LYS A 41 -3.63 12.61 -11.44
N GLU A 42 -3.24 11.35 -11.36
CA GLU A 42 -4.12 10.24 -11.02
C GLU A 42 -4.62 10.35 -9.57
N LEU A 43 -3.74 10.71 -8.64
CA LEU A 43 -4.11 10.94 -7.25
C LEU A 43 -5.10 12.11 -7.11
N GLU A 44 -4.85 13.23 -7.80
CA GLU A 44 -5.73 14.40 -7.80
C GLU A 44 -7.11 14.10 -8.41
N ALA A 45 -7.17 13.27 -9.44
CA ALA A 45 -8.43 12.82 -10.02
C ALA A 45 -9.22 11.95 -9.01
N GLN A 46 -8.55 11.06 -8.28
CA GLN A 46 -9.19 10.24 -7.25
C GLN A 46 -9.70 11.08 -6.08
N THR A 47 -8.91 12.03 -5.58
CA THR A 47 -9.32 12.89 -4.47
C THR A 47 -10.51 13.76 -4.85
N ARG A 48 -10.53 14.30 -6.07
CA ARG A 48 -11.66 15.09 -6.58
C ARG A 48 -12.94 14.26 -6.66
N LEU A 49 -12.88 13.05 -7.21
CA LEU A 49 -14.04 12.14 -7.25
C LEU A 49 -14.55 11.77 -5.85
N MET A 50 -13.63 11.58 -4.90
CA MET A 50 -13.99 11.32 -3.51
C MET A 50 -14.66 12.54 -2.86
N GLN A 51 -14.17 13.74 -3.16
CA GLN A 51 -14.74 14.98 -2.64
C GLN A 51 -16.12 15.28 -3.23
N GLU A 52 -16.33 15.04 -4.53
CA GLU A 52 -17.64 15.15 -5.18
C GLU A 52 -18.64 14.16 -4.55
N ARG A 53 -18.25 12.91 -4.32
CA ARG A 53 -19.08 11.94 -3.57
C ARG A 53 -19.38 12.37 -2.13
N ALA A 54 -18.41 12.96 -1.45
CA ALA A 54 -18.60 13.46 -0.09
C ALA A 54 -19.53 14.69 -0.05
N ALA A 55 -19.49 15.54 -1.09
CA ALA A 55 -20.38 16.69 -1.22
C ALA A 55 -21.84 16.27 -1.44
N ASP A 56 -22.10 15.28 -2.31
CA ASP A 56 -23.45 14.71 -2.47
C ASP A 56 -23.97 14.04 -1.19
N ALA A 57 -23.09 13.39 -0.41
CA ALA A 57 -23.46 12.79 0.88
C ALA A 57 -23.76 13.83 1.98
N SER A 58 -23.37 15.10 1.80
CA SER A 58 -23.51 16.14 2.83
C SER A 58 -24.83 16.92 2.81
N VAL A 59 -25.74 16.67 1.84
CA VAL A 59 -27.07 17.28 1.80
C VAL A 59 -28.04 16.63 2.81
N VAL A 60 -27.74 15.43 3.31
CA VAL A 60 -28.49 14.84 4.44
C VAL A 60 -27.86 15.36 5.73
N ARG A 61 -28.27 16.56 6.16
CA ARG A 61 -28.03 17.00 7.54
C ARG A 61 -28.71 16.00 8.48
N PRO A 62 -27.99 15.25 9.33
CA PRO A 62 -28.65 14.56 10.43
C PRO A 62 -29.20 15.65 11.35
N THR A 63 -30.53 15.73 11.42
CA THR A 63 -31.22 16.32 12.57
C THR A 63 -30.62 15.69 13.81
N TYR A 64 -30.06 16.52 14.69
CA TYR A 64 -29.43 16.08 15.93
C TYR A 64 -30.53 15.62 16.89
N ALA A 65 -31.03 14.41 16.69
CA ALA A 65 -31.71 13.67 17.75
C ALA A 65 -30.65 13.30 18.79
N ALA A 66 -30.96 13.49 20.06
CA ALA A 66 -30.11 13.08 21.18
C ALA A 66 -29.57 11.66 20.90
N PRO A 67 -28.25 11.44 21.02
CA PRO A 67 -27.65 10.18 20.61
C PRO A 67 -28.36 9.04 21.36
N PRO A 68 -28.93 8.05 20.64
CA PRO A 68 -29.31 6.80 21.29
C PRO A 68 -28.05 6.29 21.99
N ALA A 69 -28.23 5.81 23.22
CA ALA A 69 -27.16 5.31 24.08
C ALA A 69 -26.07 4.63 23.25
N ALA A 70 -24.82 5.09 23.42
CA ALA A 70 -23.68 4.57 22.69
C ALA A 70 -23.74 3.04 22.66
N PRO A 71 -23.44 2.39 21.52
CA PRO A 71 -23.34 0.94 21.48
C PRO A 71 -22.40 0.56 22.61
N THR A 72 -22.94 -0.20 23.57
CA THR A 72 -22.19 -0.72 24.70
C THR A 72 -20.91 -1.33 24.14
N GLN A 73 -19.77 -0.72 24.43
CA GLN A 73 -18.50 -1.41 24.22
C GLN A 73 -18.65 -2.77 24.88
N PRO A 74 -18.45 -3.89 24.15
CA PRO A 74 -18.60 -5.20 24.74
C PRO A 74 -17.64 -5.25 25.92
N ALA A 75 -18.21 -5.47 27.11
CA ALA A 75 -17.45 -5.56 28.34
C ALA A 75 -16.29 -6.56 28.13
N PRO A 76 -15.07 -6.24 28.59
CA PRO A 76 -13.94 -7.15 28.52
C PRO A 76 -14.21 -8.31 29.48
N GLY A 77 -14.92 -9.34 29.03
CA GLY A 77 -15.37 -10.40 29.94
C GLY A 77 -15.77 -11.73 29.31
N ASN A 78 -16.02 -11.81 28.00
CA ASN A 78 -16.52 -13.04 27.40
C ASN A 78 -15.52 -13.60 26.38
N ALA A 79 -14.59 -14.44 26.86
CA ALA A 79 -13.64 -15.18 26.01
C ALA A 79 -14.36 -15.91 24.86
N SER A 80 -15.59 -16.40 25.08
CA SER A 80 -16.42 -17.05 24.07
C SER A 80 -16.79 -16.17 22.87
N TRP A 81 -17.01 -14.86 23.08
CA TRP A 81 -17.24 -13.91 21.98
C TRP A 81 -15.97 -13.70 21.16
N GLN A 82 -14.81 -13.61 21.82
CA GLN A 82 -13.52 -13.46 21.16
C GLN A 82 -13.13 -14.70 20.34
N ILE A 83 -13.50 -15.90 20.79
CA ILE A 83 -13.26 -17.16 20.06
C ILE A 83 -14.10 -17.19 18.78
N ARG A 84 -15.39 -16.82 18.86
CA ARG A 84 -16.27 -16.75 17.69
C ARG A 84 -15.78 -15.72 16.66
N ASP A 85 -15.34 -14.55 17.10
CA ASP A 85 -14.80 -13.52 16.20
C ASP A 85 -13.49 -13.97 15.54
N ARG A 86 -12.61 -14.67 16.28
CA ARG A 86 -11.39 -15.26 15.74
C ARG A 86 -11.68 -16.32 14.66
N LEU A 87 -12.66 -17.20 14.88
CA LEU A 87 -13.09 -18.19 13.88
C LEU A 87 -13.63 -17.52 12.61
N ASN A 88 -14.49 -16.51 12.76
CA ASN A 88 -15.05 -15.75 11.63
C ASN A 88 -13.97 -15.03 10.81
N ASN A 89 -12.90 -14.54 11.46
CA ASN A 89 -11.78 -13.90 10.79
C ASN A 89 -11.00 -14.90 9.92
N ILE A 90 -10.69 -16.07 10.48
CA ILE A 90 -9.97 -17.14 9.75
C ILE A 90 -10.77 -17.64 8.55
N ASP A 91 -12.08 -17.81 8.69
CA ASP A 91 -12.96 -18.19 7.57
C ASP A 91 -12.93 -17.14 6.45
N ARG A 92 -12.89 -15.84 6.79
CA ARG A 92 -12.73 -14.76 5.80
C ARG A 92 -11.37 -14.79 5.12
N LEU A 93 -10.29 -14.99 5.85
CA LEU A 93 -8.94 -15.06 5.30
C LEU A 93 -8.78 -16.22 4.32
N HIS A 94 -9.38 -17.38 4.62
CA HIS A 94 -9.39 -18.52 3.72
C HIS A 94 -10.25 -18.26 2.47
N ALA A 95 -11.44 -17.64 2.64
CA ALA A 95 -12.29 -17.26 1.50
C ALA A 95 -11.62 -16.23 0.57
N GLN A 96 -10.72 -15.39 1.10
CA GLN A 96 -9.91 -14.44 0.34
C GLN A 96 -8.67 -15.08 -0.29
N GLY A 97 -8.38 -16.36 -0.01
CA GLY A 97 -7.18 -17.06 -0.49
C GLY A 97 -5.88 -16.54 0.14
N ILE A 98 -5.96 -15.83 1.27
CA ILE A 98 -4.79 -15.28 1.98
C ILE A 98 -4.05 -16.39 2.74
N ILE A 99 -4.80 -17.36 3.26
CA ILE A 99 -4.25 -18.54 3.94
C ILE A 99 -4.59 -19.80 3.15
N THR A 100 -3.72 -20.79 3.22
CA THR A 100 -3.94 -22.10 2.61
C THR A 100 -4.99 -22.90 3.39
N ALA A 101 -5.55 -23.94 2.76
CA ALA A 101 -6.52 -24.83 3.42
C ALA A 101 -5.92 -25.56 4.63
N GLU A 102 -4.62 -25.90 4.55
CA GLU A 102 -3.89 -26.52 5.66
C GLU A 102 -3.77 -25.56 6.86
N GLU A 103 -3.39 -24.30 6.62
CA GLU A 103 -3.30 -23.28 7.68
C GLU A 103 -4.67 -22.94 8.28
N HIS A 104 -5.72 -22.88 7.45
CA HIS A 104 -7.09 -22.65 7.92
C HIS A 104 -7.53 -23.72 8.90
N THR A 105 -7.36 -24.99 8.55
CA THR A 105 -7.75 -26.12 9.42
C THR A 105 -6.92 -26.16 10.71
N ALA A 106 -5.61 -25.90 10.63
CA ALA A 106 -4.73 -25.88 11.79
C ALA A 106 -5.09 -24.76 12.78
N GLN A 107 -5.31 -23.53 12.29
CA GLN A 107 -5.66 -22.40 13.16
C GLN A 107 -7.05 -22.56 13.77
N ARG A 108 -8.00 -23.11 13.01
CA ARG A 108 -9.34 -23.40 13.52
C ARG A 108 -9.31 -24.46 14.62
N ALA A 109 -8.51 -25.51 14.45
CA ALA A 109 -8.30 -26.53 15.47
C ALA A 109 -7.63 -25.95 16.73
N ALA A 110 -6.62 -25.08 16.57
CA ALA A 110 -5.96 -24.43 17.69
C ALA A 110 -6.92 -23.57 18.53
N ILE A 111 -7.79 -22.80 17.88
CA ILE A 111 -8.79 -21.96 18.58
C ILE A 111 -9.86 -22.82 19.27
N ILE A 112 -10.26 -23.94 18.68
CA ILE A 112 -11.20 -24.88 19.31
C ILE A 112 -10.55 -25.56 20.52
N ALA A 113 -9.24 -25.80 20.50
CA ALA A 113 -8.51 -26.35 21.64
C ALA A 113 -8.33 -25.36 22.81
N GLU A 114 -8.55 -24.05 22.59
CA GLU A 114 -8.56 -23.03 23.64
C GLU A 114 -9.90 -22.94 24.40
N LEU A 115 -10.95 -23.63 23.94
CA LEU A 115 -12.25 -23.77 24.64
C LEU A 115 -12.18 -24.78 25.78
#